data_AF-A0A369V0A8-F1
#
_entry.id   AF-A0A369V0A8-F1
#
_cell.length_a   1.000
_cell.length_b   1.000
_cell.length_c   1.000
_cell.angle_alpha   90.00
_cell.angle_beta   90.00
_cell.angle_gamma   90.00
#
_symmetry.space_group_name_H-M   'P 1'
#
loop_
_entity.id
_entity.type
_entity.pdbx_description
1 polymer ?
#
loop_
_entity_poly.entity_id
_entity_poly.type
_entity_poly.pdbx_seq_one_letter_code
_entity_poly.pdbx_strand_id
1 'polypeptide(L)'
;MTMSSHEATRRQVLARTGALGAGIAFTGALSELFAGTAAAQSLGHTGYGPLVPDPDGLLDLPRGFRYRVLSREGDRLRSGEGPVPSNHDGMSAFPARHGGVHLVRNHENRADGRVPVPTVEGLTYDPEGKGGCTALTLDSRNRVLSERVAIAGTAVNCAGGPTPWHTWLTCEETEDKAGTNGYTKDHGFIFEVDPADPHRTGAVPLTAMGRFQHEAIAVDPGRGVVYETEDAFDRPFGLFYRFLPRKPLGGRGSLRAGGRLQAMRVPGVPDLSSIQETGATFDGVEWVDVPDPLAAGTPIRFQDFGRGGITHAQKLEGCYWGGTCVYFVSSFARSDEGSAADHYGQIWRYDPERRRLTLVIVFGPDTDVQLPGESPDNICLAPSGGLMVCEDGEGAQHVFGVTRRGEVYAMARGAQNIGTPDAPEWGEFAGVTFSPDGDTMYVNCYTPGTTFAVTGPWRR
;
A
#
# COMPACT_ATOMS: atom_id res chain seq x y z
N MET A 1 5.44 47.16 40.27
CA MET A 1 3.97 47.11 40.40
C MET A 1 3.48 46.22 39.27
N THR A 2 2.98 45.06 39.66
CA THR A 2 2.58 43.91 38.85
C THR A 2 1.14 44.03 38.35
N MET A 3 0.77 43.06 37.49
CA MET A 3 -0.56 42.60 37.06
C MET A 3 -1.04 43.09 35.68
N SER A 4 -1.63 42.25 34.82
CA SER A 4 -1.81 40.79 34.78
C SER A 4 -2.46 40.46 33.43
N SER A 5 -2.03 39.35 32.83
CA SER A 5 -2.72 38.56 31.83
C SER A 5 -4.11 38.14 32.30
N HIS A 6 -5.05 37.93 31.37
CA HIS A 6 -6.21 37.03 31.57
C HIS A 6 -6.36 36.12 30.35
N GLU A 7 -5.87 34.90 30.54
CA GLU A 7 -6.25 33.70 29.81
C GLU A 7 -7.75 33.43 30.01
N ALA A 8 -8.51 33.37 28.92
CA ALA A 8 -9.85 32.79 28.96
C ALA A 8 -9.74 31.26 28.90
N THR A 9 -10.29 30.63 29.93
CA THR A 9 -10.01 29.27 30.38
C THR A 9 -10.81 28.21 29.61
N ARG A 10 -10.18 27.04 29.42
CA ARG A 10 -10.61 25.75 28.81
C ARG A 10 -11.95 25.12 29.28
N ARG A 11 -12.94 25.87 29.76
CA ARG A 11 -14.14 25.29 30.43
C ARG A 11 -15.51 25.69 29.88
N GLN A 12 -15.60 26.23 28.67
CA GLN A 12 -16.90 26.58 28.04
C GLN A 12 -17.17 25.98 26.65
N VAL A 13 -16.28 25.12 26.12
CA VAL A 13 -16.50 24.44 24.83
C VAL A 13 -17.24 23.08 24.99
N LEU A 14 -17.45 22.60 26.21
CA LEU A 14 -18.01 21.27 26.50
C LEU A 14 -19.55 21.20 26.64
N ALA A 15 -20.30 22.10 26.00
CA ALA A 15 -21.77 22.15 26.14
C ALA A 15 -22.55 22.17 24.82
N ARG A 16 -21.98 21.67 23.72
CA ARG A 16 -22.73 21.38 22.48
C ARG A 16 -22.31 20.04 21.85
N THR A 17 -22.26 18.99 22.65
CA THR A 17 -22.37 17.60 22.19
C THR A 17 -23.83 17.31 21.87
N GLY A 18 -24.24 17.58 20.63
CA GLY A 18 -25.52 17.17 20.07
C GLY A 18 -25.25 16.59 18.68
N ALA A 19 -25.50 15.28 18.56
CA ALA A 19 -25.32 14.45 17.37
C ALA A 19 -25.53 15.18 16.03
N LEU A 20 -24.45 15.36 15.28
CA LEU A 20 -24.47 15.56 13.84
C LEU A 20 -23.39 14.66 13.26
N GLY A 21 -23.80 13.64 12.50
CA GLY A 21 -22.86 12.80 11.76
C GLY A 21 -22.12 13.65 10.75
N ALA A 22 -20.81 13.80 10.93
CA ALA A 22 -19.94 14.38 9.93
C ALA A 22 -19.73 13.32 8.83
N GLY A 23 -20.43 13.50 7.71
CA GLY A 23 -20.20 12.73 6.50
C GLY A 23 -19.00 13.31 5.76
N ILE A 24 -18.00 12.49 5.48
CA ILE A 24 -16.89 12.85 4.60
C ILE A 24 -17.47 13.08 3.20
N ALA A 25 -17.20 14.26 2.63
CA ALA A 25 -17.63 14.58 1.28
C ALA A 25 -16.53 14.22 0.28
N PHE A 26 -16.74 13.15 -0.50
CA PHE A 26 -15.94 12.85 -1.68
C PHE A 26 -16.55 13.54 -2.90
N THR A 27 -15.72 14.19 -3.71
CA THR A 27 -16.08 14.51 -5.09
C THR A 27 -15.42 13.47 -6.00
N GLY A 28 -16.19 12.61 -6.68
CA GLY A 28 -15.60 11.60 -7.58
C GLY A 28 -16.55 10.63 -8.28
N ALA A 29 -16.13 10.14 -9.44
CA ALA A 29 -16.86 9.19 -10.29
C ALA A 29 -16.48 7.73 -9.95
N LEU A 30 -16.78 7.32 -8.73
CA LEU A 30 -16.33 6.02 -8.18
C LEU A 30 -16.96 4.82 -8.87
N SER A 31 -18.08 5.00 -9.58
CA SER A 31 -18.68 3.96 -10.41
C SER A 31 -17.70 3.37 -11.43
N GLU A 32 -16.68 4.12 -11.85
CA GLU A 32 -15.63 3.63 -12.75
C GLU A 32 -14.62 2.69 -12.08
N LEU A 33 -14.28 2.88 -10.79
CA LEU A 33 -13.38 1.97 -10.05
C LEU A 33 -13.91 0.53 -10.01
N PHE A 34 -15.23 0.39 -10.12
CA PHE A 34 -15.94 -0.86 -9.83
C PHE A 34 -16.61 -1.50 -11.05
N ALA A 35 -16.39 -0.95 -12.26
CA ALA A 35 -16.98 -1.44 -13.50
C ALA A 35 -16.49 -2.84 -13.93
N GLY A 36 -15.42 -3.36 -13.30
CA GLY A 36 -14.77 -4.63 -13.66
C GLY A 36 -15.16 -5.87 -12.85
N THR A 37 -15.92 -5.75 -11.75
CA THR A 37 -16.24 -6.88 -10.86
C THR A 37 -17.66 -7.39 -11.10
N ALA A 38 -17.80 -8.44 -11.93
CA ALA A 38 -19.08 -9.07 -12.27
C ALA A 38 -19.83 -9.65 -11.06
N ALA A 39 -19.10 -10.00 -9.97
CA ALA A 39 -19.68 -10.57 -8.76
C ALA A 39 -20.36 -9.56 -7.82
N ALA A 40 -20.24 -8.25 -8.09
CA ALA A 40 -20.64 -7.18 -7.16
C ALA A 40 -21.74 -6.24 -7.72
N GLN A 41 -22.45 -6.66 -8.78
CA GLN A 41 -23.43 -5.81 -9.48
C GLN A 41 -24.70 -5.46 -8.68
N SER A 42 -24.94 -6.03 -7.48
CA SER A 42 -26.20 -5.84 -6.74
C SER A 42 -26.09 -5.32 -5.30
N LEU A 43 -24.91 -4.95 -4.79
CA LEU A 43 -24.74 -4.58 -3.38
C LEU A 43 -24.48 -3.06 -3.26
N GLY A 44 -25.44 -2.34 -2.69
CA GLY A 44 -25.42 -0.89 -2.52
C GLY A 44 -25.71 -0.51 -1.06
N HIS A 45 -24.77 -0.81 -0.17
CA HIS A 45 -24.92 -0.58 1.27
C HIS A 45 -24.02 0.57 1.75
N THR A 46 -24.52 1.34 2.70
CA THR A 46 -23.89 2.53 3.33
C THR A 46 -22.79 2.17 4.33
N GLY A 47 -22.08 1.06 4.14
CA GLY A 47 -21.13 0.49 5.10
C GLY A 47 -21.72 -0.54 6.08
N TYR A 48 -20.94 -0.93 7.10
CA TYR A 48 -21.28 -2.03 8.04
C TYR A 48 -21.82 -1.59 9.41
N GLY A 49 -22.05 -0.29 9.60
CA GLY A 49 -22.47 0.30 10.88
C GLY A 49 -21.29 0.73 11.77
N PRO A 50 -21.56 1.25 12.98
CA PRO A 50 -20.53 1.82 13.85
C PRO A 50 -19.58 0.75 14.40
N LEU A 51 -18.32 1.16 14.63
CA LEU A 51 -17.32 0.34 15.31
C LEU A 51 -17.71 0.10 16.78
N VAL A 52 -17.46 -1.12 17.25
CA VAL A 52 -17.66 -1.51 18.64
C VAL A 52 -16.29 -1.66 19.29
N PRO A 53 -16.04 -0.99 20.43
CA PRO A 53 -14.80 -1.15 21.17
C PRO A 53 -14.48 -2.61 21.48
N ASP A 54 -13.28 -3.03 21.14
CA ASP A 54 -12.79 -4.38 21.37
C ASP A 54 -12.48 -4.58 22.86
N PRO A 55 -13.09 -5.57 23.55
CA PRO A 55 -12.77 -5.86 24.94
C PRO A 55 -11.31 -6.25 25.16
N ASP A 56 -10.65 -6.82 24.14
CA ASP A 56 -9.23 -7.20 24.20
C ASP A 56 -8.29 -6.05 23.81
N GLY A 57 -8.84 -4.91 23.35
CA GLY A 57 -8.10 -3.69 23.04
C GLY A 57 -7.16 -3.82 21.84
N LEU A 58 -7.48 -4.64 20.84
CA LEU A 58 -6.66 -4.82 19.64
C LEU A 58 -7.27 -4.16 18.41
N LEU A 59 -8.53 -4.52 18.09
CA LEU A 59 -9.14 -4.13 16.83
C LEU A 59 -10.65 -3.90 16.98
N ASP A 60 -11.06 -2.64 16.98
CA ASP A 60 -12.49 -2.27 17.02
C ASP A 60 -13.11 -2.59 15.65
N LEU A 61 -14.26 -3.29 15.66
CA LEU A 61 -14.94 -3.74 14.43
C LEU A 61 -16.46 -3.50 14.49
N PRO A 62 -17.15 -3.39 13.35
CA PRO A 62 -18.60 -3.30 13.31
C PRO A 62 -19.27 -4.56 13.85
N ARG A 63 -20.50 -4.39 14.36
CA ARG A 63 -21.29 -5.52 14.89
C ARG A 63 -21.44 -6.63 13.84
N GLY A 64 -21.09 -7.85 14.23
CA GLY A 64 -21.19 -9.04 13.38
C GLY A 64 -19.87 -9.45 12.70
N PHE A 65 -18.85 -8.61 12.82
CA PHE A 65 -17.47 -8.96 12.50
C PHE A 65 -16.74 -9.48 13.72
N ARG A 66 -15.70 -10.27 13.48
CA ARG A 66 -14.78 -10.79 14.48
C ARG A 66 -13.41 -10.97 13.84
N TYR A 67 -12.35 -10.87 14.63
CA TYR A 67 -11.00 -11.14 14.17
C TYR A 67 -10.40 -12.40 14.79
N ARG A 68 -9.31 -12.87 14.18
CA ARG A 68 -8.31 -13.74 14.79
C ARG A 68 -6.93 -13.11 14.56
N VAL A 69 -6.12 -13.06 15.61
CA VAL A 69 -4.69 -12.77 15.47
C VAL A 69 -4.00 -13.99 14.86
N LEU A 70 -3.37 -13.81 13.70
CA LEU A 70 -2.65 -14.86 12.99
C LEU A 70 -1.18 -14.95 13.45
N SER A 71 -0.54 -13.81 13.61
CA SER A 71 0.89 -13.69 13.88
C SER A 71 1.18 -12.34 14.55
N ARG A 72 2.16 -12.31 15.45
CA ARG A 72 2.64 -11.11 16.15
C ARG A 72 4.15 -11.08 16.12
N GLU A 73 4.70 -9.89 15.92
CA GLU A 73 6.11 -9.60 16.05
C GLU A 73 6.68 -10.14 17.36
N GLY A 74 7.88 -10.71 17.30
CA GLY A 74 8.61 -11.23 18.46
C GLY A 74 8.20 -12.63 18.89
N ASP A 75 7.01 -13.12 18.50
CA ASP A 75 6.65 -14.53 18.67
C ASP A 75 7.61 -15.42 17.86
N ARG A 76 7.69 -16.72 18.18
CA ARG A 76 8.56 -17.63 17.41
C ARG A 76 7.90 -18.03 16.10
N LEU A 77 8.61 -17.85 14.98
CA LEU A 77 8.19 -18.41 13.69
C LEU A 77 7.98 -19.92 13.80
N ARG A 78 6.88 -20.43 13.22
CA ARG A 78 6.54 -21.86 13.28
C ARG A 78 7.58 -22.76 12.60
N SER A 79 8.33 -22.23 11.65
CA SER A 79 9.48 -22.89 11.01
C SER A 79 10.65 -23.12 11.97
N GLY A 80 10.75 -22.33 13.04
CA GLY A 80 11.87 -22.35 13.97
C GLY A 80 13.06 -21.46 13.57
N GLU A 81 12.96 -20.70 12.47
CA GLU A 81 14.03 -19.87 11.90
C GLU A 81 14.39 -18.65 12.77
N GLY A 82 13.50 -18.23 13.66
CA GLY A 82 13.74 -17.07 14.52
C GLY A 82 12.44 -16.47 15.06
N PRO A 83 12.49 -15.23 15.59
CA PRO A 83 11.31 -14.45 15.92
C PRO A 83 10.59 -13.97 14.66
N VAL A 84 9.29 -13.71 14.78
CA VAL A 84 8.48 -13.00 13.79
C VAL A 84 9.04 -11.57 13.68
N PRO A 85 9.40 -11.11 12.47
CA PRO A 85 10.04 -9.81 12.29
C PRO A 85 9.09 -8.63 12.54
N SER A 86 9.65 -7.44 12.79
CA SER A 86 8.90 -6.19 13.02
C SER A 86 8.32 -5.59 11.74
N ASN A 87 7.58 -4.49 11.89
CA ASN A 87 7.11 -3.62 10.79
C ASN A 87 6.29 -4.37 9.74
N HIS A 88 5.16 -4.94 10.14
CA HIS A 88 4.32 -5.74 9.23
C HIS A 88 3.61 -4.85 8.20
N ASP A 89 3.93 -5.03 6.93
CA ASP A 89 3.51 -4.11 5.87
C ASP A 89 2.71 -4.82 4.76
N GLY A 90 2.93 -4.47 3.49
CA GLY A 90 2.25 -4.96 2.30
C GLY A 90 2.05 -6.48 2.31
N MET A 91 0.85 -6.91 1.94
CA MET A 91 0.49 -8.31 1.99
C MET A 91 -0.52 -8.68 0.91
N SER A 92 -0.42 -9.91 0.42
CA SER A 92 -1.42 -10.48 -0.47
C SER A 92 -1.78 -11.92 -0.10
N ALA A 93 -3.01 -12.30 -0.42
CA ALA A 93 -3.57 -13.63 -0.19
C ALA A 93 -3.70 -14.42 -1.48
N PHE A 94 -3.15 -15.64 -1.47
CA PHE A 94 -3.12 -16.55 -2.60
C PHE A 94 -3.86 -17.85 -2.28
N PRO A 95 -4.49 -18.50 -3.26
CA PRO A 95 -5.17 -19.78 -3.04
C PRO A 95 -4.18 -20.88 -2.62
N ALA A 96 -4.51 -21.62 -1.57
CA ALA A 96 -3.83 -22.85 -1.16
C ALA A 96 -4.73 -24.08 -1.38
N ARG A 97 -4.18 -25.27 -1.10
CA ARG A 97 -4.93 -26.54 -1.21
C ARG A 97 -6.11 -26.58 -0.24
N HIS A 98 -7.17 -27.30 -0.62
CA HIS A 98 -8.34 -27.58 0.24
C HIS A 98 -9.04 -26.32 0.80
N GLY A 99 -9.09 -25.25 0.01
CA GLY A 99 -9.68 -23.97 0.42
C GLY A 99 -8.87 -23.22 1.47
N GLY A 100 -7.59 -23.58 1.66
CA GLY A 100 -6.66 -22.80 2.46
C GLY A 100 -6.18 -21.55 1.72
N VAL A 101 -5.40 -20.74 2.42
CA VAL A 101 -4.84 -19.49 1.93
C VAL A 101 -3.34 -19.43 2.23
N HIS A 102 -2.53 -18.98 1.29
CA HIS A 102 -1.19 -18.53 1.56
C HIS A 102 -1.19 -17.00 1.69
N LEU A 103 -0.55 -16.46 2.72
CA LEU A 103 -0.27 -15.03 2.83
C LEU A 103 1.23 -14.83 2.63
N VAL A 104 1.61 -13.81 1.86
CA VAL A 104 2.99 -13.28 1.85
C VAL A 104 2.92 -11.88 2.40
N ARG A 105 3.66 -11.63 3.49
CA ARG A 105 3.65 -10.38 4.24
C ARG A 105 5.05 -9.78 4.24
N ASN A 106 5.14 -8.51 3.88
CA ASN A 106 6.35 -7.72 3.95
C ASN A 106 6.71 -7.32 5.39
N HIS A 107 7.99 -7.05 5.57
CA HIS A 107 8.55 -6.48 6.77
C HIS A 107 9.36 -5.24 6.38
N GLU A 108 8.80 -4.05 6.62
CA GLU A 108 9.38 -2.76 6.24
C GLU A 108 10.48 -2.33 7.23
N ASN A 109 11.39 -3.26 7.52
CA ASN A 109 12.50 -3.00 8.40
C ASN A 109 13.56 -2.18 7.66
N ARG A 110 13.79 -0.98 8.19
CA ARG A 110 14.96 -0.16 7.91
C ARG A 110 16.21 -0.72 8.61
N ALA A 111 17.37 -0.10 8.39
CA ALA A 111 18.64 -0.57 8.97
C ALA A 111 18.66 -0.56 10.51
N ASP A 112 17.76 0.17 11.16
CA ASP A 112 17.54 0.22 12.60
C ASP A 112 16.36 -0.65 13.08
N GLY A 113 15.72 -1.42 12.19
CA GLY A 113 14.58 -2.28 12.49
C GLY A 113 14.82 -3.19 13.71
N ARG A 114 13.81 -3.26 14.59
CA ARG A 114 13.88 -3.88 15.92
C ARG A 114 14.08 -5.38 15.86
N VAL A 115 13.28 -6.07 15.05
CA VAL A 115 13.34 -7.53 14.87
C VAL A 115 13.54 -7.80 13.37
N PRO A 116 14.78 -8.08 12.92
CA PRO A 116 15.07 -8.27 11.50
C PRO A 116 14.45 -9.58 10.98
N VAL A 117 14.24 -9.65 9.66
CA VAL A 117 13.90 -10.93 9.02
C VAL A 117 15.10 -11.89 9.14
N PRO A 118 14.95 -13.09 9.74
CA PRO A 118 16.07 -14.02 9.90
C PRO A 118 16.69 -14.41 8.56
N THR A 119 18.02 -14.45 8.51
CA THR A 119 18.73 -14.92 7.31
C THR A 119 18.53 -16.42 7.13
N VAL A 120 18.23 -16.80 5.89
CA VAL A 120 18.01 -18.19 5.48
C VAL A 120 18.78 -18.44 4.18
N GLU A 121 19.50 -19.56 4.12
CA GLU A 121 20.29 -19.95 2.96
C GLU A 121 19.40 -20.07 1.70
N GLY A 122 19.82 -19.45 0.60
CA GLY A 122 19.06 -19.41 -0.65
C GLY A 122 17.89 -18.42 -0.69
N LEU A 123 17.51 -17.82 0.45
CA LEU A 123 16.46 -16.79 0.56
C LEU A 123 16.99 -15.43 1.02
N THR A 124 18.29 -15.28 1.24
CA THR A 124 18.90 -14.02 1.70
C THR A 124 19.57 -13.28 0.54
N TYR A 125 19.13 -12.04 0.26
CA TYR A 125 19.76 -11.17 -0.73
C TYR A 125 21.06 -10.55 -0.17
N ASP A 126 20.96 -9.66 0.80
CA ASP A 126 22.08 -9.04 1.52
C ASP A 126 22.00 -9.41 3.02
N PRO A 127 22.97 -10.12 3.61
CA PRO A 127 22.92 -10.48 5.02
C PRO A 127 22.79 -9.30 6.01
N GLU A 128 23.17 -8.09 5.59
CA GLU A 128 23.02 -6.87 6.41
C GLU A 128 21.63 -6.23 6.27
N GLY A 129 20.86 -6.62 5.25
CA GLY A 129 19.47 -6.22 5.07
C GLY A 129 18.57 -6.80 6.17
N LYS A 130 17.74 -5.94 6.78
CA LYS A 130 16.82 -6.33 7.87
C LYS A 130 15.38 -6.56 7.42
N GLY A 131 15.04 -6.12 6.21
CA GLY A 131 13.74 -6.31 5.57
C GLY A 131 13.60 -7.70 4.96
N GLY A 132 12.43 -7.94 4.40
CA GLY A 132 12.08 -9.19 3.75
C GLY A 132 10.59 -9.47 3.78
N CYS A 133 10.25 -10.74 3.58
CA CYS A 133 8.88 -11.22 3.72
C CYS A 133 8.83 -12.48 4.56
N THR A 134 7.69 -12.71 5.20
CA THR A 134 7.31 -14.02 5.73
C THR A 134 6.12 -14.58 4.95
N ALA A 135 6.02 -15.90 4.90
CA ALA A 135 4.92 -16.62 4.28
C ALA A 135 4.14 -17.43 5.32
N LEU A 136 2.84 -17.20 5.39
CA LEU A 136 1.91 -17.96 6.23
C LEU A 136 1.08 -18.90 5.36
N THR A 137 0.81 -20.10 5.86
CA THR A 137 -0.19 -21.01 5.27
C THR A 137 -1.31 -21.20 6.27
N LEU A 138 -2.53 -20.91 5.83
CA LEU A 138 -3.75 -21.00 6.59
C LEU A 138 -4.62 -22.13 6.06
N ASP A 139 -5.38 -22.78 6.94
CA ASP A 139 -6.49 -23.62 6.51
C ASP A 139 -7.75 -22.79 6.18
N SER A 140 -8.79 -23.47 5.68
CA SER A 140 -10.10 -22.87 5.35
C SER A 140 -10.84 -22.24 6.53
N ARG A 141 -10.31 -22.34 7.75
CA ARG A 141 -10.87 -21.70 8.96
C ARG A 141 -9.90 -20.67 9.54
N ASN A 142 -8.96 -20.17 8.75
CA ASN A 142 -7.94 -19.20 9.16
C ASN A 142 -7.07 -19.69 10.33
N ARG A 143 -6.82 -21.00 10.47
CA ARG A 143 -5.83 -21.52 11.42
C ARG A 143 -4.47 -21.55 10.74
N VAL A 144 -3.45 -20.99 11.41
CA VAL A 144 -2.08 -20.99 10.89
C VAL A 144 -1.50 -22.40 10.96
N LEU A 145 -1.22 -22.98 9.80
CA LEU A 145 -0.59 -24.29 9.62
C LEU A 145 0.94 -24.17 9.59
N SER A 146 1.46 -23.14 8.94
CA SER A 146 2.90 -22.82 8.94
C SER A 146 3.13 -21.32 8.79
N GLU A 147 4.28 -20.86 9.27
CA GLU A 147 4.79 -19.50 9.12
C GLU A 147 6.32 -19.60 9.05
N ARG A 148 6.92 -18.97 8.04
CA ARG A 148 8.35 -19.08 7.70
C ARG A 148 8.87 -17.82 7.01
N VAL A 149 10.18 -17.67 6.95
CA VAL A 149 10.85 -16.69 6.10
C VAL A 149 10.58 -17.02 4.62
N ALA A 150 10.25 -15.99 3.83
CA ALA A 150 10.00 -16.12 2.40
C ALA A 150 11.10 -15.46 1.56
N ILE A 151 11.58 -14.30 1.99
CA ILE A 151 12.80 -13.66 1.52
C ILE A 151 13.36 -12.84 2.67
N ALA A 152 14.68 -12.76 2.77
CA ALA A 152 15.39 -12.01 3.80
C ALA A 152 16.51 -11.18 3.15
N GLY A 153 17.07 -10.25 3.92
CA GLY A 153 18.21 -9.47 3.44
C GLY A 153 17.85 -8.46 2.36
N THR A 154 16.58 -8.11 2.22
CA THR A 154 16.12 -6.95 1.47
C THR A 154 15.96 -5.77 2.43
N ALA A 155 15.64 -4.59 1.94
CA ALA A 155 15.58 -3.37 2.72
C ALA A 155 14.23 -2.66 2.53
N VAL A 156 13.61 -2.23 3.64
CA VAL A 156 12.44 -1.34 3.61
C VAL A 156 11.34 -1.89 2.70
N ASN A 157 10.97 -3.16 2.89
CA ASN A 157 9.92 -3.78 2.08
C ASN A 157 8.56 -3.16 2.45
N CYS A 158 8.12 -2.14 1.72
CA CYS A 158 6.86 -1.44 1.97
C CYS A 158 5.69 -2.25 1.41
N ALA A 159 5.19 -1.91 0.22
CA ALA A 159 4.10 -2.61 -0.44
C ALA A 159 4.58 -3.56 -1.56
N GLY A 160 3.81 -3.66 -2.63
CA GLY A 160 4.05 -4.60 -3.70
C GLY A 160 2.81 -4.89 -4.52
N GLY A 161 2.75 -6.07 -5.12
CA GLY A 161 1.56 -6.49 -5.86
C GLY A 161 1.56 -7.96 -6.28
N PRO A 162 0.37 -8.58 -6.38
CA PRO A 162 0.25 -9.96 -6.84
C PRO A 162 0.42 -10.06 -8.36
N THR A 163 1.09 -11.13 -8.80
CA THR A 163 1.16 -11.46 -10.22
C THR A 163 -0.05 -12.33 -10.65
N PRO A 164 -0.40 -12.33 -11.96
CA PRO A 164 -1.44 -13.22 -12.50
C PRO A 164 -1.13 -14.72 -12.33
N TRP A 165 0.11 -15.09 -12.04
CA TRP A 165 0.55 -16.46 -11.79
C TRP A 165 0.78 -16.77 -10.31
N HIS A 166 0.15 -15.98 -9.43
CA HIS A 166 0.08 -16.23 -7.98
C HIS A 166 1.43 -16.19 -7.26
N THR A 167 2.28 -15.23 -7.62
CA THR A 167 3.45 -14.83 -6.82
C THR A 167 3.27 -13.41 -6.30
N TRP A 168 4.00 -13.06 -5.25
CA TRP A 168 4.07 -11.71 -4.72
C TRP A 168 5.29 -11.00 -5.27
N LEU A 169 5.15 -9.77 -5.76
CA LEU A 169 6.28 -8.87 -6.00
C LEU A 169 6.39 -7.95 -4.79
N THR A 170 7.45 -8.12 -4.00
CA THR A 170 7.77 -7.24 -2.88
C THR A 170 8.68 -6.11 -3.37
N CYS A 171 8.43 -4.89 -2.88
CA CYS A 171 9.11 -3.67 -3.31
C CYS A 171 9.99 -3.13 -2.18
N GLU A 172 11.24 -2.80 -2.48
CA GLU A 172 12.11 -2.04 -1.57
C GLU A 172 11.90 -0.52 -1.76
N GLU A 173 11.46 0.15 -0.70
CA GLU A 173 11.16 1.59 -0.63
C GLU A 173 12.44 2.36 -0.22
N THR A 174 13.52 2.16 -0.98
CA THR A 174 14.81 2.80 -0.71
C THR A 174 15.65 2.96 -1.97
N GLU A 175 16.67 3.81 -1.86
CA GLU A 175 17.69 4.01 -2.88
C GLU A 175 19.10 3.74 -2.33
N ASP A 176 19.21 3.12 -1.17
CA ASP A 176 20.51 2.90 -0.56
C ASP A 176 21.40 2.00 -1.43
N LYS A 177 22.66 2.41 -1.58
CA LYS A 177 23.69 1.67 -2.29
C LYS A 177 24.57 0.90 -1.31
N ALA A 178 25.33 -0.06 -1.81
CA ALA A 178 26.36 -0.73 -1.03
C ALA A 178 27.28 0.30 -0.34
N GLY A 179 27.50 0.12 0.96
CA GLY A 179 28.25 1.05 1.81
C GLY A 179 27.38 2.08 2.55
N THR A 180 26.12 2.26 2.18
CA THR A 180 25.14 3.06 2.94
C THR A 180 24.44 2.19 3.97
N ASN A 181 24.24 2.68 5.19
CA ASN A 181 23.50 1.99 6.25
C ASN A 181 23.97 0.56 6.59
N GLY A 182 25.23 0.23 6.24
CA GLY A 182 25.82 -1.09 6.47
C GLY A 182 25.60 -2.09 5.35
N TYR A 183 24.79 -1.77 4.32
CA TYR A 183 24.51 -2.69 3.23
C TYR A 183 25.77 -3.07 2.44
N THR A 184 25.84 -4.34 2.04
CA THR A 184 26.92 -4.89 1.19
C THR A 184 26.53 -4.94 -0.28
N LYS A 185 25.25 -4.72 -0.60
CA LYS A 185 24.71 -4.68 -1.95
C LYS A 185 23.89 -3.41 -2.17
N ASP A 186 23.64 -3.09 -3.44
CA ASP A 186 22.69 -2.04 -3.78
C ASP A 186 21.25 -2.53 -3.51
N HIS A 187 20.42 -1.63 -3.03
CA HIS A 187 18.99 -1.83 -2.75
C HIS A 187 18.12 -0.87 -3.57
N GLY A 188 16.81 -1.02 -3.44
CA GLY A 188 15.78 -0.32 -4.21
C GLY A 188 15.24 -1.16 -5.35
N PHE A 189 15.19 -2.49 -5.19
CA PHE A 189 14.73 -3.41 -6.22
C PHE A 189 13.42 -4.11 -5.85
N ILE A 190 12.74 -4.63 -6.87
CA ILE A 190 11.62 -5.55 -6.70
C ILE A 190 12.13 -7.00 -6.65
N PHE A 191 11.51 -7.83 -5.81
CA PHE A 191 11.79 -9.27 -5.73
C PHE A 191 10.50 -10.08 -5.90
N GLU A 192 10.60 -11.25 -6.56
CA GLU A 192 9.47 -12.18 -6.69
C GLU A 192 9.51 -13.24 -5.59
N VAL A 193 8.37 -13.47 -4.92
CA VAL A 193 8.21 -14.41 -3.81
C VAL A 193 7.12 -15.43 -4.16
N ASP A 194 7.48 -16.73 -4.19
CA ASP A 194 6.51 -17.82 -4.29
C ASP A 194 5.86 -18.06 -2.92
N PRO A 195 4.52 -17.96 -2.80
CA PRO A 195 3.83 -18.03 -1.52
C PRO A 195 3.80 -19.44 -0.90
N ALA A 196 3.96 -20.49 -1.71
CA ALA A 196 3.87 -21.88 -1.26
C ALA A 196 5.26 -22.46 -0.95
N ASP A 197 6.27 -22.10 -1.74
CA ASP A 197 7.64 -22.59 -1.62
C ASP A 197 8.64 -21.50 -2.06
N PRO A 198 9.06 -20.63 -1.14
CA PRO A 198 9.86 -19.44 -1.48
C PRO A 198 11.20 -19.73 -2.15
N HIS A 199 11.79 -20.93 -1.97
CA HIS A 199 13.05 -21.31 -2.64
C HIS A 199 12.91 -21.42 -4.17
N ARG A 200 11.68 -21.52 -4.67
CA ARG A 200 11.39 -21.52 -6.12
C ARG A 200 11.70 -20.21 -6.80
N THR A 201 11.64 -19.11 -6.06
CA THR A 201 12.05 -17.81 -6.54
C THR A 201 13.39 -17.46 -5.90
N GLY A 202 13.57 -17.62 -4.60
CA GLY A 202 14.77 -17.20 -3.90
C GLY A 202 14.98 -15.68 -3.96
N ALA A 203 16.13 -15.22 -3.50
CA ALA A 203 16.41 -13.79 -3.35
C ALA A 203 17.13 -13.20 -4.57
N VAL A 204 16.40 -13.04 -5.68
CA VAL A 204 16.94 -12.51 -6.94
C VAL A 204 16.28 -11.18 -7.30
N PRO A 205 17.02 -10.05 -7.33
CA PRO A 205 16.46 -8.75 -7.66
C PRO A 205 16.05 -8.68 -9.13
N LEU A 206 14.90 -8.05 -9.42
CA LEU A 206 14.39 -7.80 -10.76
C LEU A 206 14.93 -6.47 -11.29
N THR A 207 16.25 -6.38 -11.45
CA THR A 207 16.97 -5.11 -11.71
C THR A 207 16.51 -4.35 -12.97
N ALA A 208 15.95 -5.04 -13.97
CA ALA A 208 15.44 -4.40 -15.18
C ALA A 208 14.15 -3.59 -14.95
N MET A 209 13.47 -3.78 -13.82
CA MET A 209 12.30 -3.00 -13.38
C MET A 209 12.71 -1.67 -12.74
N GLY A 210 14.01 -1.45 -12.53
CA GLY A 210 14.55 -0.18 -12.06
C GLY A 210 14.98 -0.20 -10.60
N ARG A 211 15.80 0.78 -10.23
CA ARG A 211 16.24 1.03 -8.87
C ARG A 211 15.76 2.39 -8.38
N PHE A 212 14.77 2.42 -7.49
CA PHE A 212 14.19 3.62 -6.88
C PHE A 212 13.39 3.23 -5.63
N GLN A 213 12.77 4.20 -4.94
CA GLN A 213 11.87 3.93 -3.81
C GLN A 213 10.56 3.30 -4.31
N HIS A 214 10.55 1.98 -4.54
CA HIS A 214 9.36 1.29 -5.05
C HIS A 214 8.31 1.18 -3.95
N GLU A 215 7.11 1.66 -4.22
CA GLU A 215 5.99 1.41 -3.31
C GLU A 215 5.21 0.16 -3.73
N ALA A 216 4.37 0.30 -4.75
CA ALA A 216 3.38 -0.69 -5.11
C ALA A 216 3.43 -0.97 -6.61
N ILE A 217 2.92 -2.15 -6.99
CA ILE A 217 2.83 -2.53 -8.39
C ILE A 217 1.45 -3.06 -8.76
N ALA A 218 1.09 -2.89 -10.02
CA ALA A 218 -0.08 -3.51 -10.62
C ALA A 218 0.30 -4.18 -11.95
N VAL A 219 -0.09 -5.44 -12.13
CA VAL A 219 0.14 -6.17 -13.38
C VAL A 219 -1.12 -6.15 -14.25
N ASP A 220 -1.02 -5.66 -15.48
CA ASP A 220 -2.06 -5.84 -16.52
C ASP A 220 -2.21 -7.34 -16.81
N PRO A 221 -3.32 -8.00 -16.46
CA PRO A 221 -3.49 -9.43 -16.63
C PRO A 221 -3.67 -9.85 -18.10
N GLY A 222 -4.00 -8.90 -18.99
CA GLY A 222 -4.17 -9.15 -20.42
C GLY A 222 -2.87 -8.97 -21.22
N ARG A 223 -2.00 -8.03 -20.81
CA ARG A 223 -0.77 -7.70 -21.54
C ARG A 223 0.53 -8.06 -20.81
N GLY A 224 0.47 -8.28 -19.50
CA GLY A 224 1.64 -8.52 -18.65
C GLY A 224 2.53 -7.29 -18.44
N VAL A 225 2.03 -6.09 -18.70
CA VAL A 225 2.71 -4.83 -18.33
C VAL A 225 2.65 -4.67 -16.82
N VAL A 226 3.75 -4.27 -16.20
CA VAL A 226 3.78 -3.96 -14.76
C VAL A 226 3.81 -2.44 -14.62
N TYR A 227 2.94 -1.89 -13.79
CA TYR A 227 2.92 -0.47 -13.42
C TYR A 227 3.49 -0.33 -12.03
N GLU A 228 4.28 0.72 -11.79
CA GLU A 228 5.09 0.86 -10.57
C GLU A 228 5.04 2.32 -10.11
N THR A 229 4.95 2.52 -8.80
CA THR A 229 4.93 3.84 -8.15
C THR A 229 6.24 4.08 -7.40
N GLU A 230 6.70 5.35 -7.41
CA GLU A 230 7.91 5.77 -6.68
C GLU A 230 7.55 6.74 -5.57
N ASP A 231 7.78 6.33 -4.32
CA ASP A 231 7.40 7.11 -3.14
C ASP A 231 8.43 8.18 -2.76
N ALA A 232 8.80 9.00 -3.74
CA ALA A 232 9.70 10.12 -3.49
C ALA A 232 8.92 11.39 -3.10
N PHE A 233 9.10 11.83 -1.86
CA PHE A 233 8.51 13.05 -1.32
C PHE A 233 9.45 14.27 -1.40
N ASP A 234 10.75 14.09 -1.69
CA ASP A 234 11.71 15.18 -1.91
C ASP A 234 11.82 15.56 -3.40
N ARG A 235 12.00 16.86 -3.70
CA ARG A 235 12.15 17.33 -5.09
C ARG A 235 13.42 16.80 -5.80
N PRO A 236 13.34 16.50 -7.11
CA PRO A 236 12.12 16.39 -7.93
C PRO A 236 11.31 15.17 -7.50
N PHE A 237 9.99 15.28 -7.37
CA PHE A 237 9.17 14.21 -6.77
C PHE A 237 9.14 12.91 -7.60
N GLY A 238 8.47 11.88 -7.07
CA GLY A 238 8.36 10.56 -7.69
C GLY A 238 7.72 10.54 -9.08
N LEU A 239 7.95 9.44 -9.79
CA LEU A 239 7.40 9.18 -11.12
C LEU A 239 6.48 7.95 -11.12
N PHE A 240 5.54 7.92 -12.07
CA PHE A 240 4.74 6.73 -12.35
C PHE A 240 5.34 5.96 -13.53
N TYR A 241 5.63 4.68 -13.34
CA TYR A 241 6.34 3.86 -14.31
C TYR A 241 5.47 2.79 -14.94
N ARG A 242 5.93 2.29 -16.09
CA ARG A 242 5.56 0.97 -16.60
C ARG A 242 6.79 0.19 -17.04
N PHE A 243 6.81 -1.08 -16.70
CA PHE A 243 7.75 -2.07 -17.20
C PHE A 243 7.09 -2.96 -18.24
N LEU A 244 7.79 -3.13 -19.37
CA LEU A 244 7.41 -3.99 -20.49
C LEU A 244 8.29 -5.24 -20.48
N PRO A 245 7.84 -6.38 -19.90
CA PRO A 245 8.66 -7.58 -19.81
C PRO A 245 8.94 -8.19 -21.18
N ARG A 246 10.10 -8.83 -21.36
CA ARG A 246 10.40 -9.63 -22.56
C ARG A 246 9.58 -10.92 -22.63
N LYS A 247 9.13 -11.43 -21.48
CA LYS A 247 8.27 -12.62 -21.35
C LYS A 247 7.02 -12.27 -20.53
N PRO A 248 6.13 -11.42 -21.07
CA PRO A 248 4.91 -11.04 -20.37
C PRO A 248 4.05 -12.28 -20.14
N LEU A 249 3.43 -12.38 -18.96
CA LEU A 249 2.56 -13.50 -18.59
C LEU A 249 3.22 -14.89 -18.69
N GLY A 250 4.56 -14.94 -18.64
CA GLY A 250 5.33 -16.18 -18.76
C GLY A 250 5.35 -17.07 -17.50
N GLY A 251 4.67 -16.64 -16.44
CA GLY A 251 4.64 -17.34 -15.15
C GLY A 251 5.82 -16.99 -14.24
N ARG A 252 5.93 -17.75 -13.14
CA ARG A 252 6.97 -17.57 -12.12
C ARG A 252 8.37 -17.49 -12.74
N GLY A 253 9.12 -16.46 -12.36
CA GLY A 253 10.48 -16.19 -12.82
C GLY A 253 10.58 -15.56 -14.22
N SER A 254 9.47 -15.31 -14.94
CA SER A 254 9.53 -14.79 -16.30
C SER A 254 10.04 -13.34 -16.37
N LEU A 255 9.81 -12.54 -15.33
CA LEU A 255 10.27 -11.15 -15.24
C LEU A 255 11.81 -11.03 -15.22
N ARG A 256 12.52 -12.09 -14.83
CA ARG A 256 14.00 -12.16 -14.89
C ARG A 256 14.55 -12.10 -16.31
N ALA A 257 13.71 -12.32 -17.32
CA ALA A 257 14.11 -12.13 -18.71
C ALA A 257 14.40 -10.65 -19.05
N GLY A 258 14.12 -9.73 -18.13
CA GLY A 258 14.29 -8.30 -18.32
C GLY A 258 13.18 -7.71 -19.19
N GLY A 259 13.35 -6.45 -19.57
CA GLY A 259 12.32 -5.68 -20.26
C GLY A 259 12.79 -4.27 -20.58
N ARG A 260 11.84 -3.36 -20.74
CA ARG A 260 12.09 -1.91 -20.79
C ARG A 260 11.27 -1.22 -19.72
N LEU A 261 11.92 -0.37 -18.93
CA LEU A 261 11.26 0.51 -17.98
C LEU A 261 10.99 1.86 -18.66
N GLN A 262 9.80 2.40 -18.48
CA GLN A 262 9.39 3.69 -19.03
C GLN A 262 8.69 4.52 -17.95
N ALA A 263 8.88 5.83 -17.95
CA ALA A 263 8.18 6.76 -17.07
C ALA A 263 7.04 7.47 -17.83
N MET A 264 5.97 7.81 -17.11
CA MET A 264 4.80 8.48 -17.65
C MET A 264 5.09 9.96 -17.93
N ARG A 265 4.69 10.43 -19.11
CA ARG A 265 4.60 11.86 -19.44
C ARG A 265 3.18 12.21 -19.85
N VAL A 266 2.60 13.18 -19.17
CA VAL A 266 1.34 13.83 -19.53
C VAL A 266 1.68 15.15 -20.21
N PRO A 267 1.42 15.31 -21.52
CA PRO A 267 1.79 16.53 -22.24
C PRO A 267 1.23 17.80 -21.59
N GLY A 268 2.12 18.74 -21.25
CA GLY A 268 1.74 20.01 -20.63
C GLY A 268 1.49 19.95 -19.11
N VAL A 269 1.64 18.78 -18.48
CA VAL A 269 1.45 18.59 -17.03
C VAL A 269 2.76 18.07 -16.42
N PRO A 270 3.66 18.96 -15.96
CA PRO A 270 4.92 18.56 -15.35
C PRO A 270 4.75 18.02 -13.92
N ASP A 271 3.65 18.37 -13.25
CA ASP A 271 3.35 18.01 -11.87
C ASP A 271 1.85 17.70 -11.76
N LEU A 272 1.49 16.49 -11.33
CA LEU A 272 0.10 16.06 -11.20
C LEU A 272 -0.68 16.89 -10.15
N SER A 273 -0.01 17.40 -9.13
CA SER A 273 -0.65 18.19 -8.07
C SER A 273 -1.30 19.47 -8.60
N SER A 274 -0.87 19.97 -9.77
CA SER A 274 -1.50 21.10 -10.45
C SER A 274 -2.95 20.85 -10.89
N ILE A 275 -3.38 19.58 -10.92
CA ILE A 275 -4.71 19.17 -11.34
C ILE A 275 -5.54 18.87 -10.10
N GLN A 276 -6.60 19.65 -9.88
CA GLN A 276 -7.45 19.58 -8.69
C GLN A 276 -8.91 19.26 -9.02
N GLU A 277 -9.28 19.30 -10.31
CA GLU A 277 -10.65 19.05 -10.74
C GLU A 277 -10.89 17.55 -10.97
N THR A 278 -11.72 16.94 -10.12
CA THR A 278 -12.11 15.55 -10.34
C THR A 278 -12.85 15.37 -11.67
N GLY A 279 -12.50 14.32 -12.41
CA GLY A 279 -12.96 14.08 -13.78
C GLY A 279 -12.06 14.69 -14.86
N ALA A 280 -11.09 15.54 -14.49
CA ALA A 280 -10.07 16.04 -15.41
C ALA A 280 -9.39 14.86 -16.12
N THR A 281 -9.32 14.96 -17.45
CA THR A 281 -8.91 13.87 -18.32
C THR A 281 -7.86 14.35 -19.32
N PHE A 282 -6.80 13.57 -19.46
CA PHE A 282 -5.68 13.82 -20.34
C PHE A 282 -5.52 12.65 -21.31
N ASP A 283 -5.79 12.91 -22.58
CA ASP A 283 -5.53 11.95 -23.66
C ASP A 283 -4.08 12.07 -24.15
N GLY A 284 -3.60 11.01 -24.82
CA GLY A 284 -2.29 11.03 -25.46
C GLY A 284 -1.12 10.87 -24.49
N VAL A 285 -1.35 10.32 -23.29
CA VAL A 285 -0.29 10.01 -22.32
C VAL A 285 0.85 9.27 -22.99
N GLU A 286 2.06 9.79 -22.85
CA GLU A 286 3.29 9.28 -23.42
C GLU A 286 4.05 8.44 -22.39
N TRP A 287 4.88 7.53 -22.87
CA TRP A 287 5.75 6.71 -22.05
C TRP A 287 7.16 6.81 -22.61
N VAL A 288 8.06 7.36 -21.82
CA VAL A 288 9.44 7.68 -22.20
C VAL A 288 10.36 6.63 -21.60
N ASP A 289 11.23 6.03 -22.40
CA ASP A 289 12.21 5.07 -21.88
C ASP A 289 13.06 5.72 -20.78
N VAL A 290 13.22 5.01 -19.66
CA VAL A 290 14.13 5.43 -18.60
C VAL A 290 15.58 5.28 -19.11
N PRO A 291 16.39 6.36 -19.11
CA PRO A 291 17.74 6.31 -19.67
C PRO A 291 18.67 5.28 -19.02
N ASP A 292 18.71 5.25 -17.69
CA ASP A 292 19.46 4.28 -16.88
C ASP A 292 18.57 3.71 -15.76
N PRO A 293 17.92 2.56 -15.96
CA PRO A 293 17.05 1.98 -14.94
C PRO A 293 17.81 1.54 -13.68
N LEU A 294 19.13 1.31 -13.75
CA LEU A 294 19.90 0.91 -12.57
C LEU A 294 20.28 2.09 -11.68
N ALA A 295 20.06 3.32 -12.13
CA ALA A 295 20.48 4.54 -11.44
C ALA A 295 21.95 4.46 -10.98
N ALA A 296 22.84 3.96 -11.86
CA ALA A 296 24.23 3.68 -11.51
C ALA A 296 24.95 4.93 -11.01
N GLY A 297 24.68 6.08 -11.65
CA GLY A 297 25.14 7.40 -11.22
C GLY A 297 24.04 8.29 -10.65
N THR A 298 22.89 8.35 -11.33
CA THR A 298 21.84 9.34 -11.07
C THR A 298 20.51 8.63 -10.78
N PRO A 299 19.85 8.90 -9.63
CA PRO A 299 18.50 8.40 -9.36
C PRO A 299 17.54 8.72 -10.51
N ILE A 300 16.60 7.82 -10.79
CA ILE A 300 15.81 7.85 -12.04
C ILE A 300 15.04 9.18 -12.18
N ARG A 301 14.40 9.65 -11.11
CA ARG A 301 13.66 10.93 -11.09
C ARG A 301 14.50 12.18 -11.42
N PHE A 302 15.83 12.10 -11.39
CA PHE A 302 16.75 13.19 -11.76
C PHE A 302 17.33 13.06 -13.17
N GLN A 303 17.05 11.98 -13.89
CA GLN A 303 17.62 11.75 -15.21
C GLN A 303 16.97 12.65 -16.27
N ASP A 304 17.70 12.93 -17.35
CA ASP A 304 17.20 13.72 -18.46
C ASP A 304 16.30 12.87 -19.38
N PHE A 305 14.99 13.09 -19.30
CA PHE A 305 13.98 12.49 -20.19
C PHE A 305 13.83 13.22 -21.53
N GLY A 306 14.75 14.14 -21.83
CA GLY A 306 14.81 14.89 -23.07
C GLY A 306 13.73 15.96 -23.19
N ARG A 307 13.52 16.43 -24.42
CA ARG A 307 12.57 17.51 -24.72
C ARG A 307 11.16 17.11 -24.29
N GLY A 308 10.56 17.96 -23.45
CA GLY A 308 9.23 17.74 -22.86
C GLY A 308 9.26 17.27 -21.41
N GLY A 309 10.42 16.94 -20.85
CA GLY A 309 10.58 16.59 -19.44
C GLY A 309 9.86 15.29 -19.06
N ILE A 310 9.45 15.17 -17.81
CA ILE A 310 8.64 14.04 -17.33
C ILE A 310 7.59 14.58 -16.34
N THR A 311 6.52 13.81 -16.11
CA THR A 311 5.47 14.20 -15.16
C THR A 311 5.80 13.64 -13.79
N HIS A 312 5.92 14.52 -12.80
CA HIS A 312 6.17 14.18 -11.40
C HIS A 312 4.89 14.20 -10.58
N ALA A 313 4.90 13.50 -9.45
CA ALA A 313 3.91 13.60 -8.40
C ALA A 313 4.56 13.31 -7.04
N GLN A 314 4.13 14.03 -6.01
CA GLN A 314 4.64 13.84 -4.65
C GLN A 314 3.95 12.63 -4.01
N LYS A 315 4.74 11.80 -3.33
CA LYS A 315 4.30 10.64 -2.54
C LYS A 315 3.39 9.68 -3.32
N LEU A 316 3.92 9.06 -4.38
CA LEU A 316 3.15 8.08 -5.17
C LEU A 316 3.16 6.72 -4.48
N GLU A 317 2.01 6.27 -4.00
CA GLU A 317 1.92 5.07 -3.18
C GLU A 317 1.11 3.93 -3.84
N GLY A 318 -0.02 3.53 -3.25
CA GLY A 318 -0.79 2.37 -3.66
C GLY A 318 -1.08 2.31 -5.16
N CYS A 319 -0.92 1.11 -5.75
CA CYS A 319 -1.09 0.85 -7.18
C CYS A 319 -1.87 -0.46 -7.37
N TYR A 320 -2.97 -0.43 -8.13
CA TYR A 320 -3.77 -1.64 -8.36
C TYR A 320 -4.43 -1.68 -9.75
N TRP A 321 -4.70 -2.91 -10.20
CA TRP A 321 -5.44 -3.15 -11.42
C TRP A 321 -6.93 -3.33 -11.14
N GLY A 322 -7.78 -2.53 -11.80
CA GLY A 322 -9.23 -2.58 -11.68
C GLY A 322 -9.91 -2.58 -13.05
N GLY A 323 -10.70 -3.61 -13.35
CA GLY A 323 -11.33 -3.77 -14.66
C GLY A 323 -10.30 -3.86 -15.79
N THR A 324 -10.19 -2.81 -16.59
CA THR A 324 -9.25 -2.70 -17.71
C THR A 324 -8.19 -1.60 -17.52
N CYS A 325 -8.07 -1.08 -16.29
CA CYS A 325 -7.27 0.10 -15.99
C CYS A 325 -6.37 -0.15 -14.78
N VAL A 326 -5.30 0.64 -14.70
CA VAL A 326 -4.51 0.78 -13.49
C VAL A 326 -4.94 2.04 -12.76
N TYR A 327 -4.92 1.97 -11.45
CA TYR A 327 -5.17 3.09 -10.55
C TYR A 327 -3.97 3.24 -9.64
N PHE A 328 -3.60 4.48 -9.36
CA PHE A 328 -2.48 4.79 -8.47
C PHE A 328 -2.81 6.00 -7.60
N VAL A 329 -2.15 6.07 -6.45
CA VAL A 329 -2.38 7.10 -5.44
C VAL A 329 -1.23 8.10 -5.43
N SER A 330 -1.56 9.37 -5.17
CA SER A 330 -0.62 10.40 -4.71
C SER A 330 -1.14 10.89 -3.37
N SER A 331 -0.43 10.55 -2.29
CA SER A 331 -1.01 10.54 -0.95
C SER A 331 -1.09 11.92 -0.32
N PHE A 332 -0.18 12.80 -0.70
CA PHE A 332 -0.32 14.23 -0.51
C PHE A 332 0.54 14.99 -1.51
N ALA A 333 0.29 16.29 -1.61
CA ALA A 333 1.23 17.22 -2.19
C ALA A 333 1.21 18.52 -1.38
N ARG A 334 2.39 19.10 -1.16
CA ARG A 334 2.56 20.30 -0.34
C ARG A 334 3.37 21.36 -1.07
N SER A 335 2.78 22.53 -1.23
CA SER A 335 3.31 23.64 -2.02
C SER A 335 4.50 24.33 -1.36
N ASP A 336 4.64 24.21 -0.03
CA ASP A 336 5.81 24.66 0.72
C ASP A 336 7.03 23.74 0.56
N GLU A 337 6.81 22.44 0.34
CA GLU A 337 7.81 21.46 -0.14
C GLU A 337 7.98 21.55 -1.67
N GLY A 338 7.02 22.20 -2.33
CA GLY A 338 7.11 22.71 -3.68
C GLY A 338 6.33 21.92 -4.73
N SER A 339 5.30 21.19 -4.33
CA SER A 339 4.28 20.83 -5.30
C SER A 339 3.68 22.06 -5.99
N ALA A 340 3.07 21.88 -7.16
CA ALA A 340 2.39 22.94 -7.88
C ALA A 340 1.09 23.40 -7.18
N ALA A 341 0.46 22.54 -6.39
CA ALA A 341 -0.64 22.87 -5.49
C ALA A 341 -0.75 21.88 -4.32
N ASP A 342 -1.45 22.28 -3.27
CA ASP A 342 -1.73 21.41 -2.14
C ASP A 342 -2.84 20.40 -2.46
N HIS A 343 -2.69 19.16 -2.00
CA HIS A 343 -3.80 18.22 -1.85
C HIS A 343 -3.49 17.21 -0.74
N TYR A 344 -4.55 16.61 -0.20
CA TYR A 344 -4.48 15.66 0.93
C TYR A 344 -4.64 14.21 0.49
N GLY A 345 -4.58 14.01 -0.83
CA GLY A 345 -4.69 12.71 -1.49
C GLY A 345 -5.30 12.86 -2.88
N GLN A 346 -4.86 12.04 -3.82
CA GLN A 346 -5.45 11.92 -5.15
C GLN A 346 -5.43 10.46 -5.59
N ILE A 347 -6.49 10.03 -6.28
CA ILE A 347 -6.50 8.75 -6.98
C ILE A 347 -6.63 9.02 -8.46
N TRP A 348 -5.67 8.49 -9.21
CA TRP A 348 -5.58 8.61 -10.65
C TRP A 348 -5.93 7.27 -11.31
N ARG A 349 -6.59 7.33 -12.47
CA ARG A 349 -6.92 6.19 -13.31
C ARG A 349 -6.22 6.32 -14.65
N TYR A 350 -5.47 5.31 -15.04
CA TYR A 350 -4.90 5.21 -16.38
C TYR A 350 -5.55 4.07 -17.19
N ASP A 351 -6.15 4.44 -18.33
CA ASP A 351 -6.66 3.53 -19.34
C ASP A 351 -5.59 3.30 -20.43
N PRO A 352 -4.94 2.13 -20.47
CA PRO A 352 -3.90 1.85 -21.45
C PRO A 352 -4.41 1.69 -22.88
N GLU A 353 -5.69 1.36 -23.10
CA GLU A 353 -6.26 1.25 -24.45
C GLU A 353 -6.47 2.61 -25.07
N ARG A 354 -6.94 3.57 -24.27
CA ARG A 354 -7.17 4.95 -24.71
C ARG A 354 -5.95 5.86 -24.56
N ARG A 355 -4.92 5.39 -23.84
CA ARG A 355 -3.79 6.23 -23.37
C ARG A 355 -4.29 7.48 -22.67
N ARG A 356 -5.22 7.27 -21.74
CA ARG A 356 -5.97 8.32 -21.05
C ARG A 356 -5.71 8.26 -19.56
N LEU A 357 -5.32 9.38 -18.97
CA LEU A 357 -5.22 9.58 -17.53
C LEU A 357 -6.43 10.40 -17.06
N THR A 358 -7.08 9.98 -15.98
CA THR A 358 -8.22 10.69 -15.37
C THR A 358 -8.01 10.80 -13.86
N LEU A 359 -8.18 12.01 -13.31
CA LEU A 359 -8.23 12.21 -11.86
C LEU A 359 -9.62 11.78 -11.37
N VAL A 360 -9.71 10.71 -10.57
CA VAL A 360 -11.00 10.13 -10.18
C VAL A 360 -11.45 10.49 -8.78
N ILE A 361 -10.51 10.84 -7.88
CA ILE A 361 -10.76 11.29 -6.51
C ILE A 361 -9.73 12.35 -6.13
N VAL A 362 -10.16 13.38 -5.40
CA VAL A 362 -9.29 14.34 -4.69
C VAL A 362 -9.75 14.45 -3.25
N PHE A 363 -8.82 14.44 -2.31
CA PHE A 363 -9.03 14.70 -0.89
C PHE A 363 -8.63 16.15 -0.60
N GLY A 364 -9.51 16.91 0.08
CA GLY A 364 -9.36 18.36 0.26
C GLY A 364 -9.33 18.78 1.74
N PRO A 365 -8.89 20.00 2.07
CA PRO A 365 -8.60 20.45 3.45
C PRO A 365 -9.82 20.46 4.41
N ASP A 366 -11.04 20.40 3.87
CA ASP A 366 -12.27 20.30 4.66
C ASP A 366 -12.57 18.86 5.13
N THR A 367 -11.73 17.88 4.79
CA THR A 367 -11.67 16.60 5.51
C THR A 367 -10.97 16.86 6.84
N ASP A 368 -11.77 17.07 7.89
CA ASP A 368 -11.33 17.30 9.27
C ASP A 368 -10.21 16.33 9.66
N VAL A 369 -9.08 16.83 10.16
CA VAL A 369 -7.89 16.10 10.65
C VAL A 369 -8.20 15.17 11.85
N GLN A 370 -9.44 15.16 12.31
CA GLN A 370 -9.99 14.24 13.31
C GLN A 370 -11.01 13.23 12.73
N LEU A 371 -11.24 13.27 11.42
CA LEU A 371 -12.10 12.39 10.63
C LEU A 371 -11.29 11.77 9.46
N PRO A 372 -11.76 10.66 8.89
CA PRO A 372 -10.99 9.89 7.91
C PRO A 372 -10.70 10.63 6.59
N GLY A 373 -9.53 10.41 5.99
CA GLY A 373 -9.25 10.77 4.60
C GLY A 373 -7.89 11.39 4.26
N GLU A 374 -6.86 11.29 5.11
CA GLU A 374 -5.51 11.76 4.77
C GLU A 374 -4.54 10.59 4.57
N SER A 375 -3.59 10.74 3.63
CA SER A 375 -2.54 9.74 3.33
C SER A 375 -3.06 8.32 3.03
N PRO A 376 -3.93 8.14 2.01
CA PRO A 376 -4.28 6.80 1.55
C PRO A 376 -3.03 6.09 1.01
N ASP A 377 -2.54 5.08 1.71
CA ASP A 377 -1.41 4.27 1.24
C ASP A 377 -1.95 2.96 0.60
N ASN A 378 -2.14 1.93 1.44
CA ASN A 378 -2.41 0.59 0.97
C ASN A 378 -3.90 0.41 0.61
N ILE A 379 -4.17 -0.02 -0.62
CA ILE A 379 -5.53 -0.19 -1.14
C ILE A 379 -5.79 -1.58 -1.71
N CYS A 380 -7.00 -2.11 -1.47
CA CYS A 380 -7.45 -3.35 -2.12
C CYS A 380 -8.92 -3.29 -2.53
N LEU A 381 -9.30 -4.11 -3.51
CA LEU A 381 -10.70 -4.27 -3.91
C LEU A 381 -11.45 -5.15 -2.89
N ALA A 382 -12.53 -4.62 -2.35
CA ALA A 382 -13.43 -5.35 -1.49
C ALA A 382 -14.33 -6.30 -2.32
N PRO A 383 -14.70 -7.49 -1.79
CA PRO A 383 -15.61 -8.44 -2.46
C PRO A 383 -16.98 -7.87 -2.81
N SER A 384 -17.46 -6.90 -2.03
CA SER A 384 -18.70 -6.15 -2.30
C SER A 384 -18.58 -5.15 -3.46
N GLY A 385 -17.40 -5.04 -4.07
CA GLY A 385 -17.12 -4.11 -5.15
C GLY A 385 -16.94 -2.67 -4.69
N GLY A 386 -16.37 -2.47 -3.50
CA GLY A 386 -15.83 -1.21 -2.98
C GLY A 386 -14.29 -1.26 -2.89
N LEU A 387 -13.63 -0.22 -2.38
CA LEU A 387 -12.21 -0.27 -1.98
C LEU A 387 -12.11 -0.40 -0.47
N MET A 388 -11.08 -1.11 0.01
CA MET A 388 -10.56 -0.94 1.36
C MET A 388 -9.27 -0.13 1.28
N VAL A 389 -9.13 0.81 2.21
CA VAL A 389 -8.01 1.75 2.28
C VAL A 389 -7.47 1.73 3.70
N CYS A 390 -6.17 1.48 3.85
CA CYS A 390 -5.48 1.72 5.11
C CYS A 390 -5.10 3.20 5.20
N GLU A 391 -5.25 3.78 6.39
CA GLU A 391 -4.65 5.08 6.70
C GLU A 391 -3.26 4.89 7.32
N ASP A 392 -2.36 5.78 6.90
CA ASP A 392 -1.07 6.08 7.54
C ASP A 392 -1.03 7.60 7.84
N GLY A 393 -1.67 8.00 8.93
CA GLY A 393 -1.79 9.41 9.33
C GLY A 393 -1.39 9.65 10.79
N GLU A 394 -1.48 10.89 11.28
CA GLU A 394 -1.33 11.16 12.72
C GLU A 394 -2.64 10.87 13.47
N GLY A 395 -2.57 10.11 14.58
CA GLY A 395 -3.72 9.88 15.46
C GLY A 395 -4.33 8.48 15.36
N ALA A 396 -5.67 8.40 15.41
CA ALA A 396 -6.38 7.11 15.44
C ALA A 396 -6.35 6.44 14.05
N GLN A 397 -5.76 5.25 13.99
CA GLN A 397 -5.56 4.51 12.74
C GLN A 397 -6.76 3.63 12.40
N HIS A 398 -7.12 3.58 11.13
CA HIS A 398 -8.31 2.89 10.66
C HIS A 398 -8.09 2.18 9.31
N VAL A 399 -8.99 1.23 9.04
CA VAL A 399 -9.25 0.75 7.68
C VAL A 399 -10.60 1.31 7.26
N PHE A 400 -10.67 1.95 6.10
CA PHE A 400 -11.92 2.45 5.53
C PHE A 400 -12.38 1.58 4.39
N GLY A 401 -13.70 1.53 4.23
CA GLY A 401 -14.30 1.12 2.98
C GLY A 401 -14.80 2.34 2.20
N VAL A 402 -14.53 2.37 0.89
CA VAL A 402 -15.13 3.31 -0.06
C VAL A 402 -16.13 2.55 -0.91
N THR A 403 -17.41 2.93 -0.84
CA THR A 403 -18.47 2.31 -1.66
C THR A 403 -18.38 2.76 -3.13
N ARG A 404 -19.15 2.09 -4.02
CA ARG A 404 -19.32 2.50 -5.43
C ARG A 404 -19.82 3.92 -5.64
N ARG A 405 -20.45 4.49 -4.63
CA ARG A 405 -21.04 5.83 -4.66
C ARG A 405 -20.20 6.88 -3.92
N GLY A 406 -19.10 6.48 -3.27
CA GLY A 406 -18.25 7.41 -2.53
C GLY A 406 -18.61 7.68 -1.12
N GLU A 407 -19.52 6.89 -0.60
CA GLU A 407 -19.71 6.84 0.84
C GLU A 407 -18.51 6.12 1.43
N VAL A 408 -17.81 6.80 2.33
CA VAL A 408 -16.78 6.20 3.17
C VAL A 408 -17.34 5.81 4.51
N TYR A 409 -16.89 4.66 4.99
CA TYR A 409 -17.24 4.12 6.28
C TYR A 409 -16.00 3.51 6.94
N ALA A 410 -15.89 3.68 8.26
CA ALA A 410 -14.88 2.97 9.04
C ALA A 410 -15.20 1.47 9.07
N MET A 411 -14.23 0.65 8.69
CA MET A 411 -14.31 -0.82 8.72
C MET A 411 -13.56 -1.39 9.93
N ALA A 412 -12.44 -0.79 10.31
CA ALA A 412 -11.70 -1.19 11.51
C ALA A 412 -11.00 0.02 12.12
N ARG A 413 -10.71 -0.05 13.42
CA ARG A 413 -9.83 0.90 14.12
C ARG A 413 -8.83 0.16 14.97
N GLY A 414 -7.57 0.60 14.93
CA GLY A 414 -6.52 0.13 15.81
C GLY A 414 -6.82 0.54 17.24
N ALA A 415 -6.97 -0.43 18.14
CA ALA A 415 -7.16 -0.19 19.56
C ALA A 415 -5.88 -0.49 20.38
N GLN A 416 -4.87 -1.05 19.72
CA GLN A 416 -3.58 -1.37 20.32
C GLN A 416 -2.80 -0.09 20.64
N ASN A 417 -2.80 0.31 21.90
CA ASN A 417 -2.03 1.46 22.37
C ASN A 417 -0.54 1.15 22.41
N ILE A 418 0.25 1.84 21.61
CA ILE A 418 1.72 1.71 21.55
C ILE A 418 2.45 2.82 22.31
N GLY A 419 1.74 3.86 22.73
CA GLY A 419 2.23 4.95 23.54
C GLY A 419 2.12 4.64 25.03
N THR A 420 1.67 5.63 25.80
CA THR A 420 1.42 5.49 27.24
C THR A 420 -0.08 5.56 27.55
N PRO A 421 -0.52 5.16 28.75
CA PRO A 421 -1.92 5.37 29.15
C PRO A 421 -2.38 6.84 29.10
N ASP A 422 -1.47 7.78 29.39
CA ASP A 422 -1.77 9.22 29.44
C ASP A 422 -1.59 9.94 28.09
N ALA A 423 -0.82 9.33 27.18
CA ALA A 423 -0.61 9.79 25.81
C ALA A 423 -0.68 8.57 24.88
N PRO A 424 -1.89 8.12 24.52
CA PRO A 424 -2.07 6.95 23.68
C PRO A 424 -1.67 7.24 22.23
N GLU A 425 -1.07 6.24 21.60
CA GLU A 425 -0.68 6.23 20.20
C GLU A 425 -1.09 4.89 19.58
N TRP A 426 -1.31 4.86 18.26
CA TRP A 426 -1.77 3.66 17.56
C TRP A 426 -0.91 3.44 16.33
N GLY A 427 -0.52 2.19 16.07
CA GLY A 427 0.22 1.83 14.86
C GLY A 427 -0.66 1.86 13.63
N GLU A 428 -0.07 2.30 12.51
CA GLU A 428 -0.70 2.35 11.18
C GLU A 428 -1.17 0.96 10.73
N PHE A 429 -2.16 0.95 9.83
CA PHE A 429 -2.56 -0.27 9.15
C PHE A 429 -1.85 -0.39 7.81
N ALA A 430 -1.52 -1.62 7.42
CA ALA A 430 -0.91 -1.92 6.14
C ALA A 430 -1.36 -3.29 5.62
N GLY A 431 -1.08 -3.57 4.35
CA GLY A 431 -1.27 -4.87 3.72
C GLY A 431 -2.70 -5.39 3.71
N VAL A 432 -3.71 -4.52 3.56
CA VAL A 432 -5.11 -4.97 3.48
C VAL A 432 -5.32 -5.81 2.22
N THR A 433 -5.89 -7.01 2.38
CA THR A 433 -6.20 -7.93 1.28
C THR A 433 -7.35 -8.85 1.63
N PHE A 434 -7.92 -9.54 0.66
CA PHE A 434 -9.01 -10.51 0.87
C PHE A 434 -8.59 -11.92 0.50
N SER A 435 -9.12 -12.90 1.23
CA SER A 435 -9.05 -14.30 0.83
C SER A 435 -9.59 -14.48 -0.59
N PRO A 436 -9.12 -15.48 -1.35
CA PRO A 436 -9.59 -15.71 -2.72
C PRO A 436 -11.10 -15.93 -2.84
N ASP A 437 -11.74 -16.43 -1.77
CA ASP A 437 -13.19 -16.58 -1.68
C ASP A 437 -13.90 -15.31 -1.16
N GLY A 438 -13.20 -14.24 -0.81
CA GLY A 438 -13.76 -12.97 -0.33
C GLY A 438 -14.44 -13.03 1.04
N ASP A 439 -14.32 -14.13 1.78
CA ASP A 439 -15.03 -14.29 3.06
C ASP A 439 -14.17 -13.86 4.28
N THR A 440 -12.89 -13.55 4.06
CA THR A 440 -11.97 -13.04 5.09
C THR A 440 -11.18 -11.84 4.54
N MET A 441 -11.14 -10.74 5.29
CA MET A 441 -10.17 -9.67 5.09
C MET A 441 -8.96 -9.97 5.97
N TYR A 442 -7.76 -9.86 5.41
CA TYR A 442 -6.52 -9.86 6.16
C TYR A 442 -5.96 -8.44 6.19
N VAL A 443 -5.37 -8.05 7.32
CA VAL A 443 -4.78 -6.72 7.49
C VAL A 443 -3.68 -6.79 8.54
N ASN A 444 -2.64 -5.98 8.38
CA ASN A 444 -1.56 -5.82 9.34
C ASN A 444 -1.71 -4.52 10.11
N CYS A 445 -1.43 -4.56 11.41
CA CYS A 445 -0.95 -3.40 12.15
C CYS A 445 0.58 -3.41 12.05
N TYR A 446 1.17 -2.29 11.64
CA TYR A 446 2.60 -2.18 11.35
C TYR A 446 3.44 -2.31 12.61
N THR A 447 3.09 -1.56 13.67
CA THR A 447 3.82 -1.54 14.95
C THR A 447 2.89 -1.57 16.16
N PRO A 448 3.12 -2.47 17.13
CA PRO A 448 3.94 -3.68 16.98
C PRO A 448 3.29 -4.60 15.93
N GLY A 449 4.12 -5.24 15.11
CA GLY A 449 3.65 -6.03 13.98
C GLY A 449 2.58 -7.05 14.38
N THR A 450 1.36 -6.92 13.87
CA THR A 450 0.26 -7.86 14.17
C THR A 450 -0.58 -8.11 12.92
N THR A 451 -0.71 -9.37 12.51
CA THR A 451 -1.54 -9.76 11.36
C THR A 451 -2.89 -10.29 11.84
N PHE A 452 -3.98 -9.73 11.33
CA PHE A 452 -5.35 -10.10 11.65
C PHE A 452 -6.05 -10.82 10.48
N ALA A 453 -6.95 -11.74 10.80
CA ALA A 453 -7.96 -12.28 9.90
C ALA A 453 -9.35 -11.85 10.38
N VAL A 454 -10.00 -10.95 9.64
CA VAL A 454 -11.33 -10.40 9.94
C VAL A 454 -12.39 -11.14 9.13
N THR A 455 -13.35 -11.75 9.84
CA THR A 455 -14.46 -12.48 9.23
C THR A 455 -15.78 -11.87 9.64
N GLY A 456 -16.74 -11.85 8.73
CA GLY A 456 -18.04 -11.26 8.97
C GLY A 456 -18.87 -11.20 7.68
N PRO A 457 -19.95 -10.42 7.67
CA PRO A 457 -20.87 -10.35 6.55
C PRO A 457 -20.34 -9.52 5.36
N TRP A 458 -19.20 -9.89 4.78
CA TRP A 458 -18.54 -9.16 3.68
C TRP A 458 -19.36 -9.02 2.39
N ARG A 459 -20.37 -9.87 2.20
CA ARG A 459 -21.24 -9.92 1.02
C ARG A 459 -22.61 -9.28 1.26
N ARG A 460 -22.76 -8.57 2.37
CA ARG A 460 -24.03 -7.94 2.71
C ARG A 460 -24.34 -6.71 1.90
#